data_AF-A0A7X8PAV7-F1
#
_entry.id   AF-A0A7X8PAV7-F1
#
_cell.length_a   1.000
_cell.length_b   1.000
_cell.length_c   1.000
_cell.angle_alpha   90.00
_cell.angle_beta   90.00
_cell.angle_gamma   90.00
#
_symmetry.space_group_name_H-M   'P 1'
#
loop_
_entity.id
_entity.type
_entity.pdbx_description
1 polymer ?
#
loop_
_entity_poly.entity_id
_entity_poly.type
_entity_poly.pdbx_seq_one_letter_code
_entity_poly.pdbx_strand_id
1 'polypeptide(L)'
;MRKVSRYVSAGVAVATMMAALGSSAAQAHGIWFAQRAKQLALIYGVGSDDLDAVKRLPLINAVTGLDAAGKPVPTKLRAAGIVPVVESERPAVLVAAVMDYGMWSKDKAGTWHNKGRDEVLGAVVSEHNFKYAVHLASLPKQAVPMIAGHRLQIVPVGTAIPQEMGQPLRIRAYFEGKPASGVSILADWVNDPDHVQTKTDADGYATVPVRNQGLNVLMGVLVTPSDNPAKYERMEHSASLSFVLPHEEE
;
A
#
# COMPACT_ATOMS: atom_id res chain seq x y z
N MET A 1 -31.74 62.89 19.73
CA MET A 1 -32.11 61.66 18.99
C MET A 1 -30.85 60.83 18.76
N ARG A 2 -30.56 59.87 19.64
CA ARG A 2 -29.39 58.98 19.56
C ARG A 2 -29.84 57.63 18.99
N LYS A 3 -29.22 57.18 17.90
CA LYS A 3 -29.49 55.87 17.28
C LYS A 3 -28.93 54.78 18.19
N VAL A 4 -29.81 53.93 18.71
CA VAL A 4 -29.45 52.72 19.45
C VAL A 4 -29.06 51.64 18.45
N SER A 5 -27.88 51.07 18.66
CA SER A 5 -27.28 49.98 17.92
C SER A 5 -28.14 48.72 17.99
N ARG A 6 -28.39 48.07 16.85
CA ARG A 6 -29.03 46.76 16.77
C ARG A 6 -27.96 45.67 16.84
N TYR A 7 -27.67 45.23 18.06
CA TYR A 7 -27.20 43.87 18.29
C TYR A 7 -28.21 43.21 19.21
N VAL A 8 -28.66 42.01 18.85
CA VAL A 8 -29.08 40.87 19.70
C VAL A 8 -29.97 39.93 18.85
N SER A 9 -29.36 38.78 18.55
CA SER A 9 -29.96 37.44 18.50
C SER A 9 -30.90 37.00 17.38
N ALA A 10 -30.32 36.24 16.44
CA ALA A 10 -30.79 34.90 16.03
C ALA A 10 -29.58 34.25 15.35
N GLY A 11 -28.95 33.21 15.88
CA GLY A 11 -29.52 31.93 16.26
C GLY A 11 -28.78 30.89 15.42
N VAL A 12 -27.80 30.23 16.03
CA VAL A 12 -26.92 29.22 15.43
C VAL A 12 -27.73 28.21 14.61
N ALA A 13 -27.47 28.13 13.31
CA ALA A 13 -28.02 27.09 12.43
C ALA A 13 -26.88 26.33 11.76
N VAL A 14 -26.47 25.26 12.45
CA VAL A 14 -26.00 23.98 11.92
C VAL A 14 -24.77 24.02 11.02
N ALA A 15 -23.61 24.14 11.69
CA ALA A 15 -22.39 23.50 11.24
C ALA A 15 -22.49 21.99 11.51
N THR A 16 -22.87 21.19 10.52
CA THR A 16 -22.61 19.73 10.51
C THR A 16 -22.76 19.17 9.11
N MET A 17 -21.72 19.33 8.29
CA MET A 17 -21.54 18.54 7.06
C MET A 17 -20.08 18.11 6.90
N MET A 18 -19.43 17.77 8.01
CA MET A 18 -18.07 17.20 8.07
C MET A 18 -18.00 16.00 9.02
N ALA A 19 -18.93 15.04 8.88
CA ALA A 19 -18.93 13.83 9.72
C ALA A 19 -19.42 12.57 8.97
N ALA A 20 -18.98 12.38 7.72
CA ALA A 20 -19.28 11.14 6.98
C ALA A 20 -18.12 10.62 6.10
N LEU A 21 -16.87 10.96 6.46
CA LEU A 21 -15.68 10.26 5.92
C LEU A 21 -15.17 9.18 6.89
N GLY A 22 -15.95 8.84 7.91
CA GLY A 22 -15.70 7.68 8.75
C GLY A 22 -16.05 6.39 8.01
N SER A 23 -15.09 5.47 7.95
CA SER A 23 -15.26 4.05 7.57
C SER A 23 -15.29 3.75 6.05
N SER A 24 -14.20 4.05 5.34
CA SER A 24 -13.84 3.38 4.08
C SER A 24 -12.99 2.10 4.30
N ALA A 25 -13.05 1.50 5.49
CA ALA A 25 -12.10 0.48 5.96
C ALA A 25 -12.06 -0.81 5.12
N ALA A 26 -13.11 -1.17 4.38
CA ALA A 26 -13.17 -2.47 3.71
C ALA A 26 -12.25 -2.60 2.47
N GLN A 27 -11.82 -1.49 1.85
CA GLN A 27 -11.02 -1.51 0.62
C GLN A 27 -9.57 -1.01 0.81
N ALA A 28 -9.24 -0.48 1.98
CA ALA A 28 -7.90 -0.01 2.30
C ALA A 28 -6.87 -1.15 2.38
N HIS A 29 -7.27 -2.42 2.45
CA HIS A 29 -6.35 -3.53 2.66
C HIS A 29 -5.23 -3.58 1.60
N GLY A 30 -3.99 -3.61 2.04
CA GLY A 30 -2.81 -3.83 1.21
C GLY A 30 -2.38 -5.29 1.22
N ILE A 31 -1.28 -5.55 0.51
CA ILE A 31 -0.46 -6.74 0.74
C ILE A 31 0.94 -6.31 1.13
N TRP A 32 1.57 -7.04 2.05
CA TRP A 32 2.98 -6.84 2.40
C TRP A 32 3.59 -8.14 2.89
N PHE A 33 4.91 -8.20 2.87
CA PHE A 33 5.62 -9.33 3.45
C PHE A 33 6.08 -9.01 4.87
N ALA A 34 5.92 -9.97 5.78
CA ALA A 34 6.56 -9.94 7.08
C ALA A 34 6.83 -11.37 7.58
N GLN A 35 7.69 -11.49 8.59
CA GLN A 35 7.90 -12.77 9.23
C GLN A 35 6.65 -13.19 10.03
N ARG A 36 6.30 -14.47 9.90
CA ARG A 36 5.37 -15.19 10.77
C ARG A 36 6.08 -16.44 11.26
N ALA A 37 6.29 -16.51 12.58
CA ALA A 37 7.24 -17.41 13.19
C ALA A 37 8.64 -17.27 12.57
N LYS A 38 9.04 -18.18 11.68
CA LYS A 38 10.34 -18.16 10.98
C LYS A 38 10.20 -18.22 9.46
N GLN A 39 9.01 -17.88 8.96
CA GLN A 39 8.71 -17.91 7.54
C GLN A 39 8.34 -16.52 7.08
N LEU A 40 8.86 -16.14 5.91
CA LEU A 40 8.40 -14.94 5.24
C LEU A 40 6.99 -15.22 4.69
N ALA A 41 6.02 -14.44 5.14
CA ALA A 41 4.62 -14.60 4.79
C ALA A 41 4.12 -13.40 3.99
N LEU A 42 3.19 -13.62 3.05
CA LEU A 42 2.47 -12.54 2.37
C LEU A 42 1.16 -12.30 3.12
N ILE A 43 1.04 -11.14 3.76
CA ILE A 43 -0.10 -10.74 4.56
C ILE A 43 -1.06 -9.92 3.70
N TYR A 44 -2.35 -10.08 3.94
CA TYR A 44 -3.42 -9.26 3.36
C TYR A 44 -4.18 -8.57 4.50
N GLY A 45 -4.24 -7.24 4.49
CA GLY A 45 -4.79 -6.49 5.62
C GLY A 45 -4.47 -4.99 5.63
N VAL A 46 -4.86 -4.32 6.70
CA VAL A 46 -4.46 -2.96 7.06
C VAL A 46 -4.16 -2.93 8.57
N GLY A 47 -3.16 -2.17 8.98
CA GLY A 47 -2.80 -2.12 10.40
C GLY A 47 -2.34 -3.49 10.93
N SER A 48 -2.93 -3.92 12.05
CA SER A 48 -2.65 -5.21 12.69
C SER A 48 -3.39 -6.40 12.08
N ASP A 49 -4.16 -6.18 11.02
CA ASP A 49 -4.91 -7.25 10.36
C ASP A 49 -4.00 -8.35 9.80
N ASP A 50 -4.48 -9.58 9.95
CA ASP A 50 -3.93 -10.77 9.30
C ASP A 50 -5.09 -11.61 8.74
N LEU A 51 -5.75 -11.04 7.73
CA LEU A 51 -6.93 -11.65 7.13
C LEU A 51 -6.55 -12.90 6.34
N ASP A 52 -7.55 -13.70 5.98
CA ASP A 52 -7.38 -14.92 5.19
C ASP A 52 -6.88 -14.61 3.76
N ALA A 53 -5.56 -14.48 3.67
CA ALA A 53 -4.79 -14.22 2.46
C ALA A 53 -4.72 -15.46 1.56
N VAL A 54 -4.92 -16.67 2.10
CA VAL A 54 -4.98 -17.91 1.30
C VAL A 54 -6.17 -17.89 0.34
N LYS A 55 -7.33 -17.35 0.75
CA LYS A 55 -8.47 -17.13 -0.17
C LYS A 55 -8.15 -16.18 -1.34
N ARG A 56 -7.07 -15.41 -1.23
CA ARG A 56 -6.63 -14.43 -2.24
C ARG A 56 -5.49 -14.97 -3.11
N LEU A 57 -4.95 -16.16 -2.83
CA LEU A 57 -3.89 -16.77 -3.64
C LEU A 57 -4.19 -16.85 -5.14
N PRO A 58 -5.42 -17.18 -5.59
CA PRO A 58 -5.75 -17.20 -7.02
C PRO A 58 -5.66 -15.84 -7.71
N LEU A 59 -5.60 -14.74 -6.94
CA LEU A 59 -5.47 -13.36 -7.42
C LEU A 59 -4.00 -12.90 -7.47
N ILE A 60 -3.06 -13.72 -6.98
CA ILE A 60 -1.63 -13.47 -7.08
C ILE A 60 -1.15 -13.92 -8.46
N ASN A 61 -0.88 -12.97 -9.33
CA ASN A 61 -0.54 -13.23 -10.73
C ASN A 61 0.95 -13.51 -10.92
N ALA A 62 1.80 -13.03 -10.00
CA ALA A 62 3.24 -13.28 -10.05
C ALA A 62 3.88 -13.22 -8.66
N VAL A 63 4.94 -14.01 -8.48
CA VAL A 63 5.85 -13.96 -7.33
C VAL A 63 7.26 -13.97 -7.90
N THR A 64 8.10 -13.02 -7.46
CA THR A 64 9.49 -12.89 -7.93
C THR A 64 10.43 -13.01 -6.75
N GLY A 65 11.47 -13.84 -6.86
CA GLY A 65 12.61 -13.84 -5.94
C GLY A 65 13.88 -13.45 -6.67
N LEU A 66 14.71 -12.61 -6.05
CA LEU A 66 16.04 -12.26 -6.57
C LEU A 66 17.13 -12.56 -5.54
N ASP A 67 18.28 -13.04 -6.00
CA ASP A 67 19.48 -13.18 -5.18
C ASP A 67 20.26 -11.86 -5.05
N ALA A 68 21.36 -11.87 -4.29
CA ALA A 68 22.20 -10.70 -4.04
C ALA A 68 22.84 -10.09 -5.30
N ALA A 69 22.91 -10.83 -6.41
CA ALA A 69 23.40 -10.37 -7.70
C ALA A 69 22.25 -9.90 -8.62
N GLY A 70 21.02 -9.85 -8.11
CA GLY A 70 19.83 -9.50 -8.88
C GLY A 70 19.38 -10.60 -9.84
N LYS A 71 19.87 -11.83 -9.69
CA LYS A 71 19.47 -12.95 -10.56
C LYS A 71 18.19 -13.60 -10.03
N PRO A 72 17.30 -14.08 -10.92
CA PRO A 72 16.09 -14.78 -10.51
C PRO A 72 16.38 -16.02 -9.66
N VAL A 73 15.59 -16.18 -8.59
CA VAL A 73 15.48 -17.39 -7.79
C VAL A 73 14.06 -17.92 -7.97
N PRO A 74 13.88 -19.22 -8.30
CA PRO A 74 12.55 -19.81 -8.32
C PRO A 74 11.88 -19.67 -6.95
N THR A 75 10.79 -18.90 -6.92
CA THR A 75 10.07 -18.50 -5.72
C THR A 75 8.58 -18.59 -5.97
N LYS A 76 7.84 -19.13 -5.00
CA LYS A 76 6.38 -19.27 -5.03
C LYS A 76 5.78 -19.00 -3.66
N LEU A 77 4.46 -18.90 -3.61
CA LEU A 77 3.70 -18.89 -2.36
C LEU A 77 3.04 -20.26 -2.16
N ARG A 78 3.12 -20.79 -0.94
CA ARG A 78 2.36 -21.97 -0.52
C ARG A 78 1.42 -21.59 0.62
N ALA A 79 0.20 -22.10 0.60
CA ALA A 79 -0.74 -21.95 1.71
C ALA A 79 -0.20 -22.59 3.00
N ALA A 80 -0.26 -21.87 4.12
CA ALA A 80 0.06 -22.35 5.46
C ALA A 80 -0.97 -21.81 6.47
N GLY A 81 -2.04 -22.59 6.72
CA GLY A 81 -3.19 -22.07 7.45
C GLY A 81 -3.91 -20.97 6.65
N ILE A 82 -4.15 -19.81 7.25
CA ILE A 82 -4.81 -18.66 6.60
C ILE A 82 -3.83 -17.71 5.87
N VAL A 83 -2.51 -17.89 6.07
CA VAL A 83 -1.47 -17.02 5.51
C VAL A 83 -0.59 -17.80 4.54
N PRO A 84 -0.38 -17.34 3.30
CA PRO A 84 0.60 -17.95 2.41
C PRO A 84 2.03 -17.57 2.80
N VAL A 85 2.94 -18.53 2.73
CA VAL A 85 4.37 -18.37 3.02
C VAL A 85 5.19 -18.51 1.75
N VAL A 86 6.30 -17.79 1.70
CA VAL A 86 7.27 -17.82 0.62
C VAL A 86 8.05 -19.13 0.67
N GLU A 87 8.13 -19.80 -0.48
CA GLU A 87 9.04 -20.91 -0.73
C GLU A 87 9.99 -20.54 -1.85
N SER A 88 11.29 -20.61 -1.60
CA SER A 88 12.32 -20.40 -2.61
C SER A 88 13.34 -21.54 -2.58
N GLU A 89 13.88 -21.90 -3.74
CA GLU A 89 14.86 -22.99 -3.85
C GLU A 89 16.19 -22.68 -3.15
N ARG A 90 16.52 -21.39 -3.05
CA ARG A 90 17.71 -20.85 -2.37
C ARG A 90 17.36 -19.51 -1.71
N PRO A 91 18.21 -18.96 -0.83
CA PRO A 91 17.95 -17.66 -0.21
C PRO A 91 17.77 -16.54 -1.25
N ALA A 92 16.65 -15.82 -1.17
CA ALA A 92 16.39 -14.61 -1.94
C ALA A 92 16.57 -13.39 -1.03
N VAL A 93 17.25 -12.35 -1.53
CA VAL A 93 17.42 -11.07 -0.81
C VAL A 93 16.27 -10.11 -1.08
N LEU A 94 15.54 -10.33 -2.17
CA LEU A 94 14.34 -9.60 -2.53
C LEU A 94 13.25 -10.60 -2.88
N VAL A 95 12.05 -10.38 -2.32
CA VAL A 95 10.84 -11.11 -2.70
C VAL A 95 9.77 -10.11 -3.07
N ALA A 96 9.06 -10.34 -4.16
CA ALA A 96 7.99 -9.48 -4.62
C ALA A 96 6.75 -10.28 -5.04
N ALA A 97 5.58 -9.64 -4.97
CA ALA A 97 4.31 -10.22 -5.40
C ALA A 97 3.45 -9.18 -6.12
N VAL A 98 2.72 -9.66 -7.13
CA VAL A 98 1.73 -8.89 -7.89
C VAL A 98 0.37 -9.51 -7.67
N MET A 99 -0.58 -8.69 -7.26
CA MET A 99 -1.97 -9.06 -7.08
C MET A 99 -2.87 -8.19 -7.94
N ASP A 100 -3.70 -8.82 -8.75
CA ASP A 100 -4.88 -8.18 -9.32
C ASP A 100 -6.06 -8.50 -8.41
N TYR A 101 -6.45 -7.54 -7.56
CA TYR A 101 -7.54 -7.74 -6.61
C TYR A 101 -8.92 -7.69 -7.27
N GLY A 102 -8.98 -7.27 -8.53
CA GLY A 102 -10.19 -7.21 -9.33
C GLY A 102 -10.99 -5.91 -9.17
N MET A 103 -12.19 -5.94 -9.74
CA MET A 103 -13.12 -4.81 -9.78
C MET A 103 -14.03 -4.80 -8.57
N TRP A 104 -14.19 -3.64 -7.97
CA TRP A 104 -15.03 -3.46 -6.81
C TRP A 104 -15.88 -2.21 -6.94
N SER A 105 -17.16 -2.35 -6.63
CA SER A 105 -18.11 -1.23 -6.64
C SER A 105 -18.83 -1.14 -5.30
N LYS A 106 -18.90 0.08 -4.77
CA LYS A 106 -19.64 0.40 -3.54
C LYS A 106 -21.02 0.91 -3.91
N ASP A 107 -22.07 0.24 -3.46
CA ASP A 107 -23.44 0.70 -3.69
C ASP A 107 -23.81 1.89 -2.79
N LYS A 108 -24.99 2.48 -3.00
CA LYS A 108 -25.50 3.60 -2.20
C LYS A 108 -25.73 3.26 -0.73
N ALA A 109 -25.91 1.97 -0.40
CA ALA A 109 -26.02 1.51 0.99
C ALA A 109 -24.64 1.34 1.65
N GLY A 110 -23.55 1.49 0.88
CA GLY A 110 -22.18 1.39 1.34
C GLY A 110 -21.61 -0.03 1.29
N THR A 111 -22.31 -0.98 0.69
CA THR A 111 -21.86 -2.37 0.55
C THR A 111 -20.92 -2.49 -0.64
N TRP A 112 -19.80 -3.20 -0.46
CA TRP A 112 -18.85 -3.50 -1.52
C TRP A 112 -19.20 -4.80 -2.24
N HIS A 113 -19.17 -4.75 -3.56
CA HIS A 113 -19.43 -5.87 -4.45
C HIS A 113 -18.21 -6.10 -5.33
N ASN A 114 -17.77 -7.35 -5.48
CA ASN A 114 -16.69 -7.72 -6.42
C ASN A 114 -17.23 -7.77 -7.86
N LYS A 115 -17.65 -6.60 -8.35
CA LYS A 115 -18.35 -6.37 -9.61
C LYS A 115 -18.08 -4.96 -10.12
N GLY A 116 -18.20 -4.77 -11.42
CA GLY A 116 -18.13 -3.45 -12.04
C GLY A 116 -19.42 -2.63 -11.86
N ARG A 117 -19.33 -1.33 -12.19
CA ARG A 117 -20.48 -0.40 -12.17
C ARG A 117 -21.54 -0.70 -13.24
N ASP A 118 -21.18 -1.49 -14.24
CA ASP A 118 -22.10 -2.02 -15.26
C ASP A 118 -23.08 -3.04 -14.67
N GLU A 119 -22.69 -3.74 -13.61
CA GLU A 119 -23.55 -4.66 -12.87
C GLU A 119 -24.13 -4.02 -11.60
N VAL A 120 -23.37 -3.14 -10.93
CA VAL A 120 -23.79 -2.44 -9.71
C VAL A 120 -24.29 -1.05 -10.09
N LEU A 121 -25.50 -1.00 -10.65
CA LEU A 121 -26.08 0.24 -11.17
C LEU A 121 -26.22 1.30 -10.07
N GLY A 122 -25.69 2.49 -10.34
CA GLY A 122 -25.71 3.60 -9.39
C GLY A 122 -24.70 3.49 -8.25
N ALA A 123 -23.65 2.67 -8.41
CA ALA A 123 -22.49 2.66 -7.52
C ALA A 123 -21.95 4.07 -7.26
N VAL A 124 -21.60 4.34 -6.01
CA VAL A 124 -21.04 5.64 -5.57
C VAL A 124 -19.52 5.70 -5.69
N VAL A 125 -18.87 4.53 -5.76
CA VAL A 125 -17.45 4.34 -6.05
C VAL A 125 -17.33 3.06 -6.88
N SER A 126 -16.45 3.03 -7.89
CA SER A 126 -16.16 1.82 -8.65
C SER A 126 -14.73 1.81 -9.17
N GLU A 127 -13.97 0.76 -8.87
CA GLU A 127 -12.52 0.77 -9.06
C GLU A 127 -11.98 -0.62 -9.41
N HIS A 128 -10.89 -0.65 -10.17
CA HIS A 128 -10.06 -1.84 -10.35
C HIS A 128 -8.80 -1.70 -9.49
N ASN A 129 -8.60 -2.64 -8.57
CA ASN A 129 -7.56 -2.58 -7.54
C ASN A 129 -6.37 -3.49 -7.88
N PHE A 130 -5.18 -2.92 -7.90
CA PHE A 130 -3.92 -3.64 -8.05
C PHE A 130 -3.05 -3.46 -6.81
N LYS A 131 -2.46 -4.55 -6.33
CA LYS A 131 -1.61 -4.53 -5.13
C LYS A 131 -0.26 -5.16 -5.42
N TYR A 132 0.79 -4.52 -4.94
CA TYR A 132 2.18 -4.91 -5.16
C TYR A 132 2.88 -4.97 -3.81
N ALA A 133 3.76 -5.95 -3.63
CA ALA A 133 4.59 -6.03 -2.43
C ALA A 133 6.04 -6.26 -2.81
N VAL A 134 6.94 -5.56 -2.13
CA VAL A 134 8.39 -5.82 -2.16
C VAL A 134 8.87 -6.03 -0.72
N HIS A 135 9.66 -7.08 -0.52
CA HIS A 135 10.40 -7.34 0.70
C HIS A 135 11.89 -7.31 0.43
N LEU A 136 12.65 -6.62 1.27
CA LEU A 136 14.09 -6.64 1.29
C LEU A 136 14.54 -7.43 2.52
N ALA A 137 14.97 -8.68 2.32
CA ALA A 137 15.43 -9.58 3.38
C ALA A 137 16.82 -9.20 3.93
N SER A 138 17.57 -8.40 3.17
CA SER A 138 18.81 -7.78 3.59
C SER A 138 18.90 -6.38 2.98
N LEU A 139 19.70 -5.51 3.58
CA LEU A 139 19.94 -4.18 3.04
C LEU A 139 20.48 -4.26 1.61
N PRO A 140 19.91 -3.50 0.68
CA PRO A 140 20.24 -3.61 -0.73
C PRO A 140 21.67 -3.11 -0.96
N LYS A 141 22.58 -3.95 -1.46
CA LYS A 141 23.95 -3.53 -1.85
C LYS A 141 24.01 -2.89 -3.24
N GLN A 142 22.90 -2.93 -3.97
CA GLN A 142 22.68 -2.37 -5.30
C GLN A 142 21.31 -1.70 -5.32
N ALA A 143 21.05 -0.83 -6.30
CA ALA A 143 19.72 -0.22 -6.43
C ALA A 143 18.65 -1.32 -6.61
N VAL A 144 17.50 -1.17 -5.95
CA VAL A 144 16.38 -2.10 -6.10
C VAL A 144 15.86 -2.02 -7.55
N PRO A 145 15.85 -3.13 -8.31
CA PRO A 145 15.41 -3.10 -9.70
C PRO A 145 13.90 -2.92 -9.80
N MET A 146 13.42 -2.46 -10.97
CA MET A 146 12.00 -2.52 -11.30
C MET A 146 11.57 -3.98 -11.47
N ILE A 147 10.51 -4.38 -10.78
CA ILE A 147 10.00 -5.74 -10.82
C ILE A 147 8.99 -5.87 -11.96
N ALA A 148 9.13 -6.91 -12.77
CA ALA A 148 8.19 -7.20 -13.85
C ALA A 148 6.76 -7.38 -13.28
N GLY A 149 5.77 -6.76 -13.94
CA GLY A 149 4.38 -6.77 -13.50
C GLY A 149 4.02 -5.72 -12.43
N HIS A 150 5.00 -5.08 -11.79
CA HIS A 150 4.73 -3.93 -10.92
C HIS A 150 4.45 -2.69 -11.78
N ARG A 151 3.19 -2.24 -11.80
CA ARG A 151 2.87 -0.94 -12.40
C ARG A 151 3.27 0.17 -11.47
N LEU A 152 2.97 0.07 -10.18
CA LEU A 152 3.47 0.96 -9.14
C LEU A 152 4.56 0.25 -8.32
N GLN A 153 5.67 0.92 -8.07
CA GLN A 153 6.72 0.44 -7.17
C GLN A 153 7.34 1.63 -6.41
N ILE A 154 7.48 1.48 -5.10
CA ILE A 154 8.29 2.37 -4.28
C ILE A 154 9.62 1.70 -3.95
N VAL A 155 10.72 2.43 -4.07
CA VAL A 155 12.08 1.93 -3.78
C VAL A 155 12.85 2.90 -2.90
N PRO A 156 13.73 2.42 -2.00
CA PRO A 156 14.73 3.27 -1.37
C PRO A 156 15.60 3.94 -2.42
N VAL A 157 16.00 5.19 -2.19
CA VAL A 157 16.98 5.86 -3.03
C VAL A 157 18.38 5.39 -2.67
N GLY A 158 19.16 5.00 -3.68
CA GLY A 158 20.54 4.55 -3.51
C GLY A 158 20.66 3.07 -3.17
N THR A 159 21.71 2.73 -2.42
CA THR A 159 22.12 1.36 -2.09
C THR A 159 22.23 1.15 -0.58
N ALA A 160 21.43 1.88 0.20
CA ALA A 160 21.40 1.77 1.64
C ALA A 160 20.04 2.25 2.17
N ILE A 161 19.62 1.65 3.27
CA ILE A 161 18.48 2.09 4.07
C ILE A 161 19.08 2.60 5.40
N PRO A 162 18.60 3.73 5.96
CA PRO A 162 19.04 4.19 7.27
C PRO A 162 18.82 3.11 8.34
N GLN A 163 19.75 2.99 9.29
CA GLN A 163 19.80 1.86 10.25
C GLN A 163 19.15 2.14 11.59
N GLU A 164 18.71 3.37 11.82
CA GLU A 164 18.14 3.80 13.08
C GLU A 164 16.74 4.38 12.87
N MET A 165 15.84 4.06 13.79
CA MET A 165 14.53 4.69 13.89
C MET A 165 14.66 6.23 13.92
N GLY A 166 13.77 6.91 13.19
CA GLY A 166 13.73 8.37 13.08
C GLY A 166 14.64 8.96 12.00
N GLN A 167 15.65 8.23 11.51
CA GLN A 167 16.48 8.72 10.41
C GLN A 167 15.67 8.89 9.11
N PRO A 168 16.01 9.89 8.26
CA PRO A 168 15.27 10.15 7.03
C PRO A 168 15.53 9.08 5.97
N LEU A 169 14.49 8.34 5.61
CA LEU A 169 14.48 7.42 4.49
C LEU A 169 13.92 8.13 3.25
N ARG A 170 14.80 8.39 2.28
CA ARG A 170 14.40 8.88 0.96
C ARG A 170 13.96 7.70 0.08
N ILE A 171 12.77 7.80 -0.48
CA ILE A 171 12.23 6.84 -1.45
C ILE A 171 11.97 7.52 -2.79
N ARG A 172 11.83 6.71 -3.83
CA ARG A 172 11.30 7.13 -5.12
C ARG A 172 10.18 6.20 -5.55
N ALA A 173 9.06 6.77 -5.99
CA ALA A 173 7.97 6.03 -6.59
C ALA A 173 8.10 6.02 -8.12
N TYR A 174 7.76 4.88 -8.71
CA TYR A 174 7.69 4.68 -10.14
C TYR A 174 6.31 4.15 -10.51
N PHE A 175 5.71 4.72 -11.55
CA PHE A 175 4.51 4.22 -12.20
C PHE A 175 4.83 3.90 -13.67
N GLU A 176 4.55 2.67 -14.08
CA GLU A 176 4.87 2.15 -15.42
C GLU A 176 6.35 2.35 -15.80
N GLY A 177 7.23 2.12 -14.82
CA GLY A 177 8.68 2.26 -14.97
C GLY A 177 9.19 3.70 -15.04
N LYS A 178 8.32 4.71 -14.91
CA LYS A 178 8.68 6.13 -14.91
C LYS A 178 8.50 6.75 -13.54
N PRO A 179 9.29 7.77 -13.15
CA PRO A 179 9.08 8.45 -11.88
C PRO A 179 7.65 9.00 -11.75
N ALA A 180 7.02 8.79 -10.59
CA ALA A 180 5.61 9.09 -10.39
C ALA A 180 5.39 10.14 -9.30
N SER A 181 4.81 11.27 -9.70
CA SER A 181 4.41 12.35 -8.80
C SER A 181 3.05 12.11 -8.15
N GLY A 182 2.84 12.68 -6.96
CA GLY A 182 1.56 12.65 -6.27
C GLY A 182 1.17 11.29 -5.66
N VAL A 183 2.09 10.32 -5.63
CA VAL A 183 1.90 9.05 -4.94
C VAL A 183 1.84 9.34 -3.45
N SER A 184 0.77 8.91 -2.81
CA SER A 184 0.60 9.02 -1.36
C SER A 184 1.45 7.97 -0.65
N ILE A 185 2.35 8.40 0.21
CA ILE A 185 3.27 7.54 0.96
C ILE A 185 2.86 7.53 2.44
N LEU A 186 2.54 6.34 2.93
CA LEU A 186 2.38 6.03 4.35
C LEU A 186 3.66 5.38 4.85
N ALA A 187 4.23 5.94 5.92
CA ALA A 187 5.50 5.49 6.47
C ALA A 187 5.36 4.22 7.32
N ASP A 188 4.18 3.97 7.90
CA ASP A 188 3.89 2.80 8.72
C ASP A 188 2.49 2.24 8.44
N TRP A 189 2.41 1.26 7.55
CA TRP A 189 1.16 0.60 7.19
C TRP A 189 0.59 -0.28 8.31
N VAL A 190 1.42 -0.71 9.26
CA VAL A 190 1.06 -1.73 10.26
C VAL A 190 0.62 -1.09 11.57
N ASN A 191 1.29 -0.03 12.01
CA ASN A 191 0.98 0.60 13.29
C ASN A 191 0.23 1.92 13.15
N ASP A 192 0.28 2.56 11.98
CA ASP A 192 -0.31 3.89 11.77
C ASP A 192 -0.86 4.07 10.33
N PRO A 193 -1.78 3.18 9.88
CA PRO A 193 -2.29 3.20 8.50
C PRO A 193 -3.16 4.42 8.17
N ASP A 194 -3.55 5.21 9.17
CA ASP A 194 -4.37 6.42 9.03
C ASP A 194 -3.53 7.71 9.14
N HIS A 195 -2.20 7.61 9.27
CA HIS A 195 -1.32 8.77 9.38
C HIS A 195 -1.42 9.69 8.17
N VAL A 196 -1.08 10.98 8.39
CA VAL A 196 -0.96 11.96 7.32
C VAL A 196 0.07 11.49 6.29
N GLN A 197 -0.38 11.42 5.05
CA GLN A 197 0.38 10.87 3.93
C GLN A 197 1.33 11.94 3.37
N THR A 198 2.57 11.56 3.07
CA THR A 198 3.50 12.41 2.31
C THR A 198 3.32 12.13 0.83
N LYS A 199 3.23 13.16 -0.02
CA LYS A 199 3.14 12.95 -1.47
C LYS A 199 4.50 13.01 -2.13
N THR A 200 4.71 12.20 -3.15
CA THR A 200 5.92 12.30 -3.98
C THR A 200 5.92 13.58 -4.82
N ASP A 201 7.10 14.17 -4.98
CA ASP A 201 7.34 15.37 -5.79
C ASP A 201 7.26 15.08 -7.31
N ALA A 202 7.54 16.08 -8.15
CA ALA A 202 7.48 15.96 -9.61
C ALA A 202 8.44 14.88 -10.17
N ASP A 203 9.55 14.64 -9.48
CA ASP A 203 10.55 13.63 -9.85
C ASP A 203 10.31 12.28 -9.17
N GLY A 204 9.18 12.14 -8.47
CA GLY A 204 8.74 10.93 -7.78
C GLY A 204 9.40 10.66 -6.44
N TYR A 205 10.11 11.62 -5.84
CA TYR A 205 10.74 11.44 -4.54
C TYR A 205 9.81 11.80 -3.39
N ALA A 206 9.96 11.08 -2.28
CA ALA A 206 9.48 11.50 -0.97
C ALA A 206 10.52 11.14 0.09
N THR A 207 10.48 11.84 1.22
CA THR A 207 11.28 11.50 2.40
C THR A 207 10.34 11.26 3.56
N VAL A 208 10.48 10.10 4.19
CA VAL A 208 9.72 9.69 5.38
C VAL A 208 10.71 9.27 6.47
N PRO A 209 10.37 9.38 7.77
CA PRO A 209 11.22 8.81 8.80
C PRO A 209 11.19 7.28 8.72
N VAL A 210 12.30 6.61 9.01
CA VAL A 210 12.29 5.21 9.41
C VAL A 210 11.44 5.10 10.68
N ARG A 211 10.39 4.28 10.65
CA ARG A 211 9.38 4.28 11.72
C ARG A 211 9.72 3.35 12.87
N ASN A 212 10.42 2.25 12.61
CA ASN A 212 10.61 1.19 13.59
C ASN A 212 12.05 0.67 13.62
N GLN A 213 12.59 0.41 14.81
CA GLN A 213 13.78 -0.43 15.01
C GLN A 213 13.36 -1.90 14.96
N GLY A 214 13.06 -2.40 13.76
CA GLY A 214 12.41 -3.68 13.54
C GLY A 214 11.68 -3.68 12.20
N LEU A 215 10.48 -4.26 12.16
CA LEU A 215 9.67 -4.32 10.94
C LEU A 215 9.23 -2.91 10.50
N ASN A 216 9.60 -2.54 9.27
CA ASN A 216 9.10 -1.37 8.58
C ASN A 216 8.27 -1.81 7.38
N VAL A 217 7.07 -1.23 7.22
CA VAL A 217 6.20 -1.47 6.07
C VAL A 217 5.69 -0.11 5.59
N LEU A 218 6.24 0.36 4.48
CA LEU A 218 5.75 1.55 3.80
C LEU A 218 4.67 1.14 2.81
N MET A 219 3.71 2.03 2.57
CA MET A 219 2.68 1.85 1.54
C MET A 219 2.64 3.08 0.63
N GLY A 220 2.75 2.87 -0.68
CA GLY A 220 2.50 3.87 -1.71
C GLY A 220 1.13 3.63 -2.35
N VAL A 221 0.29 4.65 -2.47
CA VAL A 221 -1.02 4.58 -3.12
C VAL A 221 -1.10 5.60 -4.26
N LEU A 222 -1.52 5.15 -5.43
CA LEU A 222 -1.75 5.99 -6.61
C LEU A 222 -3.09 5.63 -7.26
N VAL A 223 -3.95 6.62 -7.42
CA VAL A 223 -5.20 6.50 -8.18
C VAL A 223 -4.97 7.04 -9.58
N THR A 224 -5.37 6.27 -10.60
CA THR A 224 -5.22 6.63 -12.01
C THR A 224 -6.57 6.58 -12.75
N PRO A 225 -6.69 7.25 -13.91
CA PRO A 225 -7.89 7.15 -14.74
C PRO A 225 -8.19 5.70 -15.13
N SER A 226 -9.47 5.37 -15.28
CA SER A 226 -9.89 4.06 -15.76
C SER A 226 -9.43 3.80 -17.21
N ASP A 227 -8.96 2.58 -17.47
CA ASP A 227 -8.74 2.03 -18.80
C ASP A 227 -9.99 1.29 -19.35
N ASN A 228 -11.03 1.12 -18.52
CA ASN A 228 -12.33 0.61 -18.93
C ASN A 228 -13.47 1.36 -18.23
N PRO A 229 -13.79 2.61 -18.65
CA PRO A 229 -14.76 3.46 -17.97
C PRO A 229 -16.18 2.88 -17.89
N ALA A 230 -16.51 1.92 -18.76
CA ALA A 230 -17.78 1.20 -18.72
C ALA A 230 -17.92 0.31 -17.47
N LYS A 231 -16.81 -0.23 -16.96
CA LYS A 231 -16.79 -1.18 -15.84
C LYS A 231 -16.37 -0.58 -14.51
N TYR A 232 -15.50 0.42 -14.51
CA TYR A 232 -15.03 1.09 -13.29
C TYR A 232 -14.60 2.53 -13.59
N GLU A 233 -14.70 3.40 -12.60
CA GLU A 233 -14.44 4.83 -12.74
C GLU A 233 -12.94 5.18 -12.69
N ARG A 234 -12.15 4.39 -11.97
CA ARG A 234 -10.72 4.61 -11.72
C ARG A 234 -9.99 3.31 -11.46
N MET A 235 -8.67 3.36 -11.49
CA MET A 235 -7.82 2.28 -10.97
C MET A 235 -7.12 2.75 -9.70
N GLU A 236 -6.95 1.85 -8.74
CA GLU A 236 -6.11 2.06 -7.57
C GLU A 236 -4.92 1.11 -7.61
N HIS A 237 -3.73 1.66 -7.41
CA HIS A 237 -2.48 0.94 -7.29
C HIS A 237 -1.93 1.13 -5.88
N SER A 238 -1.74 0.05 -5.14
CA SER A 238 -1.07 0.07 -3.84
C SER A 238 0.22 -0.75 -3.88
N ALA A 239 1.33 -0.17 -3.44
CA ALA A 239 2.65 -0.80 -3.48
C ALA A 239 3.32 -0.71 -2.11
N SER A 240 3.56 -1.86 -1.49
CA SER A 240 4.30 -1.91 -0.23
C SER A 240 5.79 -2.15 -0.42
N LEU A 241 6.58 -1.56 0.47
CA LEU A 241 7.99 -1.86 0.67
C LEU A 241 8.20 -2.24 2.12
N SER A 242 8.73 -3.43 2.34
CA SER A 242 8.99 -3.97 3.67
C SER A 242 10.46 -4.35 3.86
N PHE A 243 10.98 -4.06 5.05
CA PHE A 243 12.32 -4.45 5.49
C PHE A 243 12.36 -4.52 7.02
N VAL A 244 13.38 -5.15 7.58
CA VAL A 244 13.57 -5.28 9.03
C VAL A 244 14.91 -4.67 9.39
N LEU A 245 14.93 -3.73 10.33
CA LEU A 245 16.16 -3.27 10.97
C LEU A 245 16.52 -4.19 12.13
N PRO A 246 17.82 -4.48 12.35
CA PRO A 246 18.25 -5.27 13.50
C PRO A 246 17.90 -4.53 14.81
N HIS A 247 17.59 -5.30 15.85
CA HIS A 247 17.60 -4.74 17.21
C HIS A 247 19.05 -4.60 17.69
N GLU A 248 19.30 -3.73 18.67
CA GLU A 248 20.60 -3.66 19.32
C GLU A 248 20.92 -5.01 19.99
N GLU A 249 22.15 -5.49 19.86
CA GLU A 249 22.60 -6.69 20.56
C GLU A 249 22.47 -6.46 22.08
N GLU A 250 21.98 -7.47 22.81
CA GLU A 250 21.85 -7.44 24.28
C GLU A 250 23.22 -7.49 24.99
#